data_AF-A0A3N5NKA4-F1
#
_entry.id   AF-A0A3N5NKA4-F1
#
_cell.length_a   1.000
_cell.length_b   1.000
_cell.length_c   1.000
_cell.angle_alpha   90.00
_cell.angle_beta   90.00
_cell.angle_gamma   90.00
#
_symmetry.space_group_name_H-M   'P 1'
#
loop_
_entity.id
_entity.type
_entity.pdbx_description
1 polymer ?
#
loop_
_entity_poly.entity_id
_entity_poly.type
_entity_poly.pdbx_seq_one_letter_code
_entity_poly.pdbx_strand_id
1 'polypeptide(L)'
;SLLLVLLAMWLFWNGRYGWGLAAAWAMTFLDTVDGKLARVTLQSSRFGNIFDHGIDLIHPPFWWWAWIVGLPAAGWAIQNPSPVLAAIVVGYVVQRLEEGAFIAWFCMDMHTWKRFDSRFRLITARRNPNLVILTVSALAGRPDVGIVAVAAWTLISMLIHAVRLAQAALDRRHGPLRSWLAS
;
A
#
# COMPACT_ATOMS: atom_id res chain seq x y z
N SER A 1 9.31 8.49 -12.51
CA SER A 1 8.74 7.32 -11.80
C SER A 1 8.04 6.32 -12.74
N LEU A 2 7.13 6.73 -13.63
CA LEU A 2 6.30 5.84 -14.47
C LEU A 2 7.05 4.73 -15.24
N LEU A 3 8.18 5.05 -15.89
CA LEU A 3 8.95 4.03 -16.62
C LEU A 3 9.45 2.90 -15.71
N LEU A 4 9.83 3.23 -14.46
CA LEU A 4 10.23 2.23 -13.47
C LEU A 4 9.02 1.43 -12.96
N VAL A 5 7.83 2.03 -12.91
CA VAL A 5 6.57 1.31 -12.60
C VAL A 5 6.31 0.22 -13.64
N LEU A 6 6.37 0.57 -14.92
CA LEU A 6 6.16 -0.35 -16.03
C LEU A 6 7.27 -1.40 -16.10
N LEU A 7 8.52 -1.01 -15.90
CA LEU A 7 9.67 -1.92 -15.86
C LEU A 7 9.54 -2.94 -14.71
N ALA A 8 9.23 -2.49 -13.49
CA ALA A 8 9.02 -3.37 -12.35
C ALA A 8 7.88 -4.35 -12.60
N MET A 9 6.75 -3.86 -13.15
CA MET A 9 5.61 -4.71 -13.51
C MET A 9 6.01 -5.77 -14.54
N TRP A 10 6.70 -5.39 -15.62
CA TRP A 10 7.16 -6.33 -16.63
C TRP A 10 8.15 -7.36 -16.07
N LEU A 11 9.09 -6.94 -15.22
CA LEU A 11 10.05 -7.84 -14.59
C LEU A 11 9.36 -8.83 -13.64
N PHE A 12 8.41 -8.37 -12.82
CA PHE A 12 7.60 -9.24 -11.97
C PHE A 12 6.80 -10.25 -12.79
N TRP A 13 6.16 -9.80 -13.87
CA TRP A 13 5.38 -10.66 -14.76
C TRP A 13 6.21 -11.80 -15.37
N ASN A 14 7.50 -11.54 -15.63
CA ASN A 14 8.43 -12.52 -16.20
C ASN A 14 9.22 -13.31 -15.13
N GLY A 15 8.81 -13.25 -13.86
CA GLY A 15 9.46 -13.98 -12.75
C GLY A 15 10.84 -13.45 -12.35
N ARG A 16 11.26 -12.28 -12.86
CA ARG A 16 12.56 -11.65 -12.57
C ARG A 16 12.52 -10.79 -11.31
N TYR A 17 12.19 -11.39 -10.16
CA TYR A 17 11.89 -10.67 -8.92
C TYR A 17 13.01 -9.78 -8.39
N GLY A 18 14.27 -10.21 -8.46
CA GLY A 18 15.40 -9.40 -7.98
C GLY A 18 15.52 -8.06 -8.72
N TRP A 19 15.50 -8.10 -10.05
CA TRP A 19 15.52 -6.89 -10.88
C TRP A 19 14.22 -6.09 -10.77
N GLY A 20 13.07 -6.77 -10.66
CA GLY A 20 11.78 -6.11 -10.46
C GLY A 20 11.75 -5.32 -9.15
N LEU A 21 12.30 -5.89 -8.07
CA LEU A 21 12.44 -5.22 -6.77
C LEU A 21 13.42 -4.05 -6.84
N ALA A 22 14.54 -4.18 -7.55
CA ALA A 22 15.47 -3.08 -7.76
C ALA A 22 14.80 -1.90 -8.48
N ALA A 23 14.06 -2.17 -9.56
CA ALA A 23 13.28 -1.15 -10.27
C ALA A 23 12.18 -0.55 -9.39
N ALA A 24 11.48 -1.38 -8.60
CA ALA A 24 10.44 -0.93 -7.69
C ALA A 24 10.99 -0.01 -6.60
N TRP A 25 12.08 -0.38 -5.93
CA TRP A 25 12.73 0.45 -4.92
C TRP A 25 13.29 1.74 -5.50
N ALA A 26 13.92 1.69 -6.67
CA ALA A 26 14.38 2.89 -7.38
C ALA A 26 13.21 3.84 -7.68
N MET A 27 12.06 3.32 -8.09
CA MET A 27 10.84 4.10 -8.29
C MET A 27 10.39 4.77 -6.99
N THR A 28 10.27 4.02 -5.90
CA THR A 28 9.85 4.58 -4.60
C THR A 28 10.80 5.65 -4.06
N PHE A 29 12.10 5.51 -4.35
CA PHE A 29 13.09 6.50 -3.98
C PHE A 29 12.89 7.81 -4.76
N LEU A 30 12.72 7.71 -6.09
CA LEU A 30 12.45 8.88 -6.93
C LEU A 30 11.15 9.59 -6.54
N ASP A 31 10.06 8.85 -6.30
CA ASP A 31 8.80 9.44 -5.81
C ASP A 31 9.01 10.28 -4.54
N THR A 32 9.89 9.81 -3.65
CA THR A 32 10.17 10.50 -2.39
C THR A 32 10.97 11.78 -2.62
N VAL A 33 11.94 11.75 -3.55
CA VAL A 33 12.74 12.92 -3.93
C VAL A 33 11.88 13.94 -4.66
N ASP A 34 11.08 13.52 -5.63
CA ASP A 34 10.21 14.36 -6.44
C ASP A 34 9.18 15.09 -5.54
N GLY A 35 8.58 14.38 -4.58
CA GLY A 35 7.65 14.99 -3.62
C GLY A 35 8.30 15.98 -2.63
N LYS A 36 9.60 15.85 -2.36
CA LYS A 36 10.36 16.87 -1.61
C LYS A 36 10.66 18.08 -2.50
N LEU A 37 11.10 17.84 -3.73
CA LEU A 37 11.44 18.88 -4.69
C LEU A 37 10.23 19.75 -5.04
N ALA A 38 9.08 19.14 -5.30
CA ALA A 38 7.83 19.84 -5.63
C ALA A 38 7.37 20.83 -4.54
N ARG A 39 7.60 20.49 -3.26
CA ARG A 39 7.28 21.39 -2.13
C ARG A 39 8.22 22.59 -2.04
N VAL A 40 9.46 22.43 -2.48
CA VAL A 40 10.46 23.49 -2.49
C VAL A 40 10.32 24.40 -3.72
N THR A 41 9.82 23.87 -4.83
CA THR A 41 9.70 24.61 -6.10
C THR A 41 8.34 25.28 -6.33
N LEU A 42 7.35 25.07 -5.45
CA LEU A 42 5.97 25.60 -5.58
C LEU A 42 5.29 25.27 -6.94
N GLN A 43 5.77 24.27 -7.66
CA GLN A 43 5.30 23.94 -9.02
C GLN A 43 4.06 23.02 -9.07
N SER A 44 3.23 22.96 -8.02
CA SER A 44 2.05 22.10 -8.03
C SER A 44 0.88 22.75 -8.79
N SER A 45 0.61 22.30 -10.01
CA SER A 45 -0.69 22.57 -10.66
C SER A 45 -1.76 21.70 -10.01
N ARG A 46 -2.92 22.29 -9.64
CA ARG A 46 -3.99 21.56 -8.93
C ARG A 46 -4.52 20.36 -9.73
N PHE A 47 -4.55 20.45 -11.05
CA PHE A 47 -5.09 19.42 -11.93
C PHE A 47 -4.11 18.26 -12.15
N GLY A 48 -2.83 18.56 -12.39
CA GLY A 48 -1.78 17.53 -12.51
C GLY A 48 -1.65 16.71 -11.23
N ASN A 49 -1.72 17.36 -10.07
CA ASN A 49 -1.64 16.70 -8.77
C ASN A 49 -2.79 15.70 -8.54
N ILE A 50 -4.00 15.97 -9.02
CA ILE A 50 -5.16 15.07 -8.86
C ILE A 50 -5.02 13.84 -9.77
N PHE A 51 -4.59 14.04 -11.01
CA PHE A 51 -4.42 12.96 -11.98
C PHE A 51 -3.26 12.02 -11.58
N ASP A 52 -2.11 12.58 -11.21
CA ASP A 52 -0.95 11.81 -10.76
C ASP A 52 -1.25 11.05 -9.47
N HIS A 53 -1.96 11.68 -8.51
CA HIS A 53 -2.37 11.02 -7.28
C HIS A 53 -3.35 9.87 -7.50
N GLY A 54 -4.23 9.98 -8.52
CA GLY A 54 -5.15 8.91 -8.91
C GLY A 54 -4.44 7.69 -9.48
N ILE A 55 -3.44 7.90 -10.35
CA ILE A 55 -2.64 6.79 -10.92
C ILE A 55 -1.79 6.13 -9.84
N ASP A 56 -1.22 6.93 -8.92
CA ASP A 56 -0.46 6.43 -7.78
C ASP A 56 -1.31 5.56 -6.83
N LEU A 57 -2.62 5.82 -6.78
CA LEU A 57 -3.56 5.00 -6.02
C LEU A 57 -3.87 3.66 -6.70
N ILE A 58 -3.78 3.56 -8.02
CA ILE A 58 -4.25 2.38 -8.76
C ILE A 58 -3.11 1.41 -9.12
N HIS A 59 -1.87 1.89 -9.25
CA HIS A 59 -0.75 1.04 -9.65
C HIS A 59 -0.39 -0.13 -8.70
N PRO A 60 -0.50 -0.04 -7.35
CA PRO A 60 0.04 -1.09 -6.48
C PRO A 60 -0.60 -2.47 -6.70
N PRO A 61 -1.93 -2.60 -6.84
CA PRO A 61 -2.58 -3.85 -7.26
C PRO A 61 -1.96 -4.53 -8.49
N PHE A 62 -1.54 -3.77 -9.51
CA PHE A 62 -0.97 -4.34 -10.72
C PHE A 62 0.40 -4.97 -10.50
N TRP A 63 1.22 -4.41 -9.62
CA TRP A 63 2.49 -5.02 -9.23
C TRP A 63 2.28 -6.36 -8.51
N TRP A 64 1.29 -6.45 -7.63
CA TRP A 64 0.97 -7.68 -6.91
C TRP A 64 0.39 -8.74 -7.85
N TRP A 65 -0.44 -8.33 -8.81
CA TRP A 65 -0.91 -9.23 -9.86
C TRP A 65 0.24 -9.75 -10.73
N ALA A 66 1.10 -8.86 -11.23
CA ALA A 66 2.27 -9.24 -12.01
C ALA A 66 3.21 -10.16 -11.22
N TRP A 67 3.35 -9.94 -9.92
CA TRP A 67 4.12 -10.82 -9.04
C TRP A 67 3.57 -12.24 -9.04
N ILE A 68 2.25 -12.40 -8.87
CA ILE A 68 1.58 -13.72 -8.88
C ILE A 68 1.73 -14.38 -10.26
N VAL A 69 1.51 -13.64 -11.34
CA VAL A 69 1.62 -14.15 -12.70
C VAL A 69 3.03 -14.66 -13.03
N GLY A 70 4.07 -14.01 -12.50
CA GLY A 70 5.45 -14.42 -12.72
C GLY A 70 5.92 -15.65 -11.96
N LEU A 71 5.15 -16.15 -10.99
CA LEU A 71 5.60 -17.25 -10.13
C LEU A 71 5.97 -18.51 -10.92
N PRO A 72 5.16 -18.98 -11.90
CA PRO A 72 5.50 -20.15 -12.68
C PRO A 72 6.81 -19.99 -13.47
N ALA A 73 7.08 -18.79 -13.99
CA ALA A 73 8.33 -18.50 -14.71
C ALA A 73 9.56 -18.55 -13.78
N ALA A 74 9.37 -18.30 -12.48
CA ALA A 74 10.39 -18.44 -11.45
C ALA A 74 10.43 -19.84 -10.80
N GLY A 75 9.67 -20.80 -11.32
CA GLY A 75 9.63 -22.17 -10.80
C GLY A 75 8.74 -22.37 -9.56
N TRP A 76 7.86 -21.40 -9.26
CA TRP A 76 6.98 -21.44 -8.09
C TRP A 76 5.51 -21.51 -8.49
N ALA A 77 4.69 -22.04 -7.59
CA ALA A 77 3.23 -22.04 -7.73
C ALA A 77 2.57 -21.77 -6.37
N ILE A 78 1.39 -21.16 -6.42
CA ILE A 78 0.53 -21.00 -5.25
C ILE A 78 -0.74 -21.79 -5.50
N GLN A 79 -1.18 -22.53 -4.49
CA GLN A 79 -2.48 -23.17 -4.52
C GLN A 79 -3.56 -22.09 -4.57
N ASN A 80 -4.36 -22.08 -5.63
CA ASN A 80 -5.44 -21.11 -5.86
C ASN A 80 -4.94 -19.63 -5.78
N PRO A 81 -4.31 -19.10 -6.84
CA PRO A 81 -3.81 -17.71 -6.84
C PRO A 81 -4.93 -16.65 -6.78
N SER A 82 -6.13 -16.97 -7.27
CA SER A 82 -7.27 -16.05 -7.32
C SER A 82 -7.69 -15.47 -5.96
N PRO A 83 -7.91 -16.26 -4.89
CA PRO A 83 -8.23 -15.71 -3.57
C PRO A 83 -7.09 -14.87 -2.97
N VAL A 84 -5.82 -15.21 -3.25
CA VAL A 84 -4.68 -14.41 -2.79
C VAL A 84 -4.70 -13.03 -3.44
N LEU A 85 -4.88 -12.98 -4.77
CA LEU A 85 -5.02 -11.71 -5.49
C LEU A 85 -6.25 -10.93 -5.02
N ALA A 86 -7.40 -11.60 -4.89
CA ALA A 86 -8.64 -10.97 -4.43
C ALA A 86 -8.49 -10.36 -3.04
N ALA A 87 -7.85 -11.07 -2.09
CA ALA A 87 -7.59 -10.56 -0.75
C ALA A 87 -6.74 -9.28 -0.78
N ILE A 88 -5.73 -9.22 -1.65
CA ILE A 88 -4.87 -8.04 -1.80
C ILE A 88 -5.65 -6.88 -2.44
N VAL A 89 -6.34 -7.12 -3.56
CA VAL A 89 -7.03 -6.07 -4.33
C VAL A 89 -8.25 -5.54 -3.58
N VAL A 90 -9.14 -6.43 -3.13
CA VAL A 90 -10.34 -6.04 -2.37
C VAL A 90 -9.92 -5.42 -1.04
N GLY A 91 -8.99 -6.04 -0.32
CA GLY A 91 -8.49 -5.50 0.94
C GLY A 91 -7.82 -4.14 0.78
N TYR A 92 -7.15 -3.88 -0.34
CA TYR A 92 -6.62 -2.55 -0.66
C TYR A 92 -7.73 -1.51 -0.85
N VAL A 93 -8.75 -1.84 -1.65
CA VAL A 93 -9.89 -0.94 -1.90
C VAL A 93 -10.65 -0.66 -0.60
N VAL A 94 -10.98 -1.69 0.18
CA VAL A 94 -11.69 -1.53 1.46
C VAL A 94 -10.90 -0.64 2.42
N GLN A 95 -9.59 -0.82 2.54
CA GLN A 95 -8.78 0.05 3.40
C GLN A 95 -8.76 1.52 2.94
N ARG A 96 -8.85 1.80 1.64
CA ARG A 96 -9.00 3.18 1.15
C ARG A 96 -10.39 3.74 1.47
N LEU A 97 -11.44 2.92 1.38
CA LEU A 97 -12.79 3.31 1.78
C LEU A 97 -12.87 3.58 3.28
N GLU A 98 -12.21 2.78 4.13
CA GLU A 98 -12.14 3.01 5.57
C GLU A 98 -11.45 4.33 5.92
N GLU A 99 -10.31 4.62 5.29
CA GLU A 99 -9.61 5.90 5.44
C GLU A 99 -10.48 7.08 4.99
N GLY A 100 -11.14 6.96 3.84
CA GLY A 100 -12.07 7.97 3.32
C GLY A 100 -13.29 8.18 4.22
N ALA A 101 -13.88 7.10 4.73
CA ALA A 101 -15.00 7.16 5.66
C ALA A 101 -14.60 7.83 6.98
N PHE A 102 -13.40 7.54 7.49
CA PHE A 102 -12.89 8.18 8.70
C PHE A 102 -12.78 9.70 8.53
N ILE A 103 -12.24 10.16 7.39
CA ILE A 103 -12.17 11.59 7.06
C ILE A 103 -13.58 12.18 6.93
N ALA A 104 -14.47 11.53 6.20
CA ALA A 104 -15.82 12.02 5.95
C ALA A 104 -16.67 12.13 7.23
N TRP A 105 -16.51 11.21 8.17
CA TRP A 105 -17.33 11.16 9.39
C TRP A 105 -16.74 11.94 10.56
N PHE A 106 -15.41 12.06 10.63
CA PHE A 106 -14.72 12.64 11.78
C PHE A 106 -13.86 13.86 11.46
N CYS A 107 -13.82 14.30 10.20
CA CYS A 107 -13.01 15.45 9.73
C CYS A 107 -11.53 15.34 10.12
N MET A 108 -10.99 14.13 10.15
CA MET A 108 -9.65 13.81 10.65
C MET A 108 -9.05 12.65 9.87
N ASP A 109 -7.73 12.63 9.71
CA ASP A 109 -7.03 11.46 9.17
C ASP A 109 -6.97 10.34 10.23
N MET A 110 -7.41 9.13 9.86
CA MET A 110 -7.43 7.96 10.74
C MET A 110 -6.09 7.71 11.44
N HIS A 111 -4.98 7.91 10.74
CA HIS A 111 -3.63 7.66 11.23
C HIS A 111 -3.12 8.75 12.16
N THR A 112 -3.88 9.81 12.39
CA THR A 112 -3.55 10.91 13.31
C THR A 112 -4.42 10.93 14.57
N TRP A 113 -5.36 9.98 14.70
CA TRP A 113 -6.29 9.95 15.80
C TRP A 113 -5.64 9.58 17.14
N LYS A 114 -5.11 8.36 17.28
CA LYS A 114 -4.32 7.94 18.47
C LYS A 114 -2.88 7.59 18.09
N ARG A 115 -1.97 7.60 19.08
CA ARG A 115 -0.55 7.24 18.90
C ARG A 115 -0.35 5.89 18.22
N PHE A 116 -1.23 4.94 18.54
CA PHE A 116 -1.25 3.62 17.91
C PHE A 116 -1.42 3.73 16.39
N ASP A 117 -2.37 4.53 15.92
CA ASP A 117 -2.68 4.64 14.48
C ASP A 117 -1.51 5.20 13.70
N SER A 118 -0.82 6.21 14.25
CA SER A 118 0.37 6.77 13.61
C SER A 118 1.52 5.77 13.50
N ARG A 119 1.72 4.92 14.51
CA ARG A 119 2.72 3.84 14.46
C ARG A 119 2.29 2.75 13.51
N PHE A 120 1.01 2.38 13.54
CA PHE A 120 0.45 1.36 12.67
C PHE A 120 0.56 1.75 11.20
N ARG A 121 0.40 3.04 10.86
CA ARG A 121 0.63 3.56 9.50
C ARG A 121 2.00 3.19 8.90
N LEU A 122 3.03 3.01 9.73
CA LEU A 122 4.37 2.65 9.27
C LEU A 122 4.44 1.20 8.77
N ILE A 123 3.58 0.33 9.28
CA ILE A 123 3.59 -1.10 8.98
C ILE A 123 2.33 -1.57 8.24
N THR A 124 1.23 -0.82 8.26
CA THR A 124 -0.04 -1.17 7.62
C THR A 124 0.14 -1.52 6.14
N ALA A 125 -0.68 -2.43 5.62
CA ALA A 125 -0.58 -2.95 4.26
C ALA A 125 -0.71 -1.84 3.21
N ARG A 126 0.46 -1.37 2.75
CA ARG A 126 0.67 -0.31 1.75
C ARG A 126 1.84 -0.69 0.87
N ARG A 127 2.06 0.06 -0.21
CA ARG A 127 3.14 -0.20 -1.18
C ARG A 127 4.48 -0.52 -0.53
N ASN A 128 5.01 0.38 0.31
CA ASN A 128 6.35 0.23 0.86
C ASN A 128 6.45 -0.94 1.87
N PRO A 129 5.56 -1.08 2.87
CA PRO A 129 5.57 -2.26 3.75
C PRO A 129 5.43 -3.59 2.99
N ASN A 130 4.55 -3.64 1.97
CA ASN A 130 4.41 -4.84 1.14
C ASN A 130 5.68 -5.13 0.34
N LEU A 131 6.34 -4.12 -0.24
CA LEU A 131 7.64 -4.29 -0.89
C LEU A 131 8.70 -4.82 0.07
N VAL A 132 8.71 -4.40 1.34
CA VAL A 132 9.65 -4.95 2.34
C VAL A 132 9.41 -6.45 2.53
N ILE A 133 8.15 -6.87 2.76
CA ILE A 133 7.78 -8.29 2.90
C ILE A 133 8.24 -9.08 1.67
N LEU A 134 7.94 -8.57 0.48
CA LEU A 134 8.30 -9.22 -0.78
C LEU A 134 9.81 -9.28 -1.00
N THR A 135 10.53 -8.23 -0.63
CA THR A 135 11.99 -8.19 -0.69
C THR A 135 12.60 -9.28 0.19
N VAL A 136 12.18 -9.36 1.45
CA VAL A 136 12.67 -10.39 2.39
C VAL A 136 12.37 -11.78 1.86
N SER A 137 11.14 -12.02 1.36
CA SER A 137 10.75 -13.32 0.82
C SER A 137 11.52 -13.71 -0.43
N ALA A 138 11.78 -12.77 -1.35
CA ALA A 138 12.52 -13.03 -2.58
C ALA A 138 13.99 -13.30 -2.30
N LEU A 139 14.59 -12.58 -1.33
CA LEU A 139 15.95 -12.85 -0.85
C LEU A 139 16.06 -14.22 -0.17
N ALA A 140 15.00 -14.67 0.50
CA ALA A 140 14.89 -16.03 1.03
C ALA A 140 14.60 -17.09 -0.05
N GLY A 141 14.51 -16.70 -1.33
CA GLY A 141 14.20 -17.60 -2.44
C GLY A 141 12.75 -18.06 -2.49
N ARG A 142 11.84 -17.42 -1.76
CA ARG A 142 10.43 -17.81 -1.60
C ARG A 142 9.46 -16.69 -1.99
N PRO A 143 9.44 -16.26 -3.27
CA PRO A 143 8.52 -15.21 -3.74
C PRO A 143 7.05 -15.63 -3.64
N ASP A 144 6.76 -16.94 -3.62
CA ASP A 144 5.43 -17.53 -3.40
C ASP A 144 4.92 -17.25 -1.99
N VAL A 145 5.76 -17.46 -0.97
CA VAL A 145 5.39 -17.21 0.44
C VAL A 145 5.20 -15.72 0.68
N GLY A 146 6.04 -14.88 0.06
CA GLY A 146 5.97 -13.43 0.20
C GLY A 146 4.61 -12.85 -0.14
N ILE A 147 4.05 -13.25 -1.29
CA ILE A 147 2.78 -12.69 -1.74
C ILE A 147 1.59 -13.21 -0.93
N VAL A 148 1.67 -14.44 -0.42
CA VAL A 148 0.69 -14.96 0.56
C VAL A 148 0.78 -14.19 1.88
N ALA A 149 1.98 -13.87 2.35
CA ALA A 149 2.18 -13.05 3.54
C ALA A 149 1.62 -11.63 3.35
N VAL A 150 1.81 -11.02 2.16
CA VAL A 150 1.18 -9.73 1.82
C VAL A 150 -0.34 -9.81 1.84
N ALA A 151 -0.94 -10.88 1.31
CA ALA A 151 -2.39 -11.08 1.37
C ALA A 151 -2.89 -11.19 2.82
N ALA A 152 -2.25 -12.02 3.64
CA ALA A 152 -2.59 -12.14 5.06
C ALA A 152 -2.44 -10.80 5.80
N TRP A 153 -1.35 -10.09 5.57
CA TRP A 153 -1.11 -8.79 6.18
C TRP A 153 -2.12 -7.72 5.74
N THR A 154 -2.57 -7.78 4.49
CA THR A 154 -3.63 -6.92 3.96
C THR A 154 -4.94 -7.14 4.72
N LEU A 155 -5.34 -8.40 4.91
CA LEU A 155 -6.55 -8.75 5.67
C LEU A 155 -6.46 -8.33 7.14
N ILE A 156 -5.31 -8.57 7.78
CA ILE A 156 -5.08 -8.15 9.17
C ILE A 156 -5.16 -6.62 9.29
N SER A 157 -4.52 -5.89 8.37
CA SER A 157 -4.53 -4.42 8.38
C SER A 157 -5.92 -3.85 8.18
N MET A 158 -6.70 -4.44 7.25
CA MET A 158 -8.11 -4.11 7.03
C MET A 158 -8.94 -4.33 8.29
N LEU A 159 -8.81 -5.49 8.96
CA LEU A 159 -9.54 -5.74 10.21
C LEU A 159 -9.18 -4.76 11.32
N ILE A 160 -7.89 -4.41 11.45
CA ILE A 160 -7.44 -3.40 12.40
C ILE A 160 -8.12 -2.06 12.09
N HIS A 161 -8.09 -1.60 10.86
CA HIS A 161 -8.74 -0.34 10.47
C HIS A 161 -10.26 -0.35 10.70
N ALA A 162 -10.96 -1.45 10.38
CA ALA A 162 -12.37 -1.61 10.69
C ALA A 162 -12.67 -1.44 12.19
N VAL A 163 -11.85 -2.07 13.06
CA VAL A 163 -11.95 -1.91 14.51
C VAL A 163 -11.70 -0.46 14.92
N ARG A 164 -10.71 0.22 14.33
CA ARG A 164 -10.42 1.63 14.62
C ARG A 164 -11.56 2.55 14.20
N LEU A 165 -12.17 2.31 13.06
CA LEU A 165 -13.34 3.06 12.58
C LEU A 165 -14.53 2.88 13.52
N ALA A 166 -14.80 1.65 13.97
CA ALA A 166 -15.86 1.38 14.95
C ALA A 166 -15.58 2.06 16.31
N GLN A 167 -14.34 1.99 16.81
CA GLN A 167 -13.95 2.67 18.04
C GLN A 167 -14.10 4.19 17.93
N ALA A 168 -13.75 4.77 16.79
CA ALA A 168 -13.93 6.21 16.54
C ALA A 168 -15.41 6.61 16.56
N ALA A 169 -16.28 5.79 15.97
CA ALA A 169 -17.72 6.02 15.99
C ALA A 169 -18.31 5.96 17.41
N LEU A 170 -17.80 5.07 18.27
CA LEU A 170 -18.21 4.99 19.68
C LEU A 170 -17.68 6.18 20.49
N ASP A 171 -16.39 6.52 20.36
CA ASP A 171 -15.77 7.64 21.07
C ASP A 171 -16.43 8.97 20.67
N ARG A 172 -16.85 9.12 19.39
CA ARG A 172 -17.54 10.31 18.88
C ARG A 172 -18.86 10.62 19.58
N ARG A 173 -19.50 9.63 20.21
CA ARG A 173 -20.72 9.81 21.02
C ARG A 173 -20.46 10.61 22.30
N HIS A 174 -19.22 10.62 22.78
CA HIS A 174 -18.81 11.32 24.00
C HIS A 174 -18.22 12.72 23.71
N GLY A 175 -18.10 13.11 22.44
CA GLY A 175 -17.57 14.40 22.04
C GLY A 175 -16.84 14.36 20.69
N PRO A 176 -16.39 15.50 20.16
CA PRO A 176 -15.57 15.53 18.95
C PRO A 176 -14.23 14.81 19.17
N LEU A 177 -13.80 14.03 18.16
CA LEU A 177 -12.48 13.40 18.20
C LEU A 177 -11.38 14.46 18.10
N ARG A 178 -10.26 14.22 18.80
CA ARG A 178 -9.07 15.07 18.77
C ARG A 178 -7.86 14.25 18.35
N SER A 179 -6.97 14.86 17.57
CA SER A 179 -5.71 14.24 17.21
C SER A 179 -4.80 14.19 18.43
N TRP A 180 -4.11 13.07 18.62
CA TRP A 180 -3.08 12.97 19.66
C TRP A 180 -1.88 13.91 19.44
N LEU A 181 -1.71 14.45 18.22
CA LEU A 181 -0.67 15.45 17.92
C LEU A 181 -1.01 16.84 18.47
N ALA A 182 -2.28 17.09 18.77
CA ALA A 182 -2.74 18.33 19.40
C ALA A 182 -2.83 18.20 20.94
N SER A 183 -2.31 17.10 21.49
CA SER A 183 -2.34 16.76 22.93
C SER A 183 -1.00 17.02 23.61
#